data_AF-A0A7X9PZE5-F1
#
_entry.id   AF-A0A7X9PZE5-F1
#
_cell.length_a   1.000
_cell.length_b   1.000
_cell.length_c   1.000
_cell.angle_alpha   90.00
_cell.angle_beta   90.00
_cell.angle_gamma   90.00
#
_symmetry.space_group_name_H-M   'P 1'
#
loop_
_entity.id
_entity.type
_entity.pdbx_description
1 polymer ?
#
loop_
_entity_poly.entity_id
_entity_poly.type
_entity_poly.pdbx_seq_one_letter_code
_entity_poly.pdbx_strand_id
1 'polypeptide(L)' 'MQEDPRRVLVTLGKKSYPLLTRLDEGRFERVLQIAKESVVGLDPSMEQDERLLLACFKLAFSIESAEIRMKELLGGSGSP' A
#
# COMPACT_ATOMS: atom_id res chain seq x y z
N MET A 1 17.01 13.48 3.33
CA MET A 1 18.13 12.63 3.81
C MET A 1 17.65 11.19 3.77
N GLN A 2 18.43 10.24 3.24
CA GLN A 2 18.10 8.82 3.36
C GLN A 2 18.55 8.37 4.75
N GLU A 3 17.62 7.86 5.57
CA GLU A 3 17.96 7.28 6.87
C GLU A 3 18.65 5.93 6.70
N ASP A 4 19.44 5.55 7.71
CA ASP A 4 20.05 4.23 7.76
C ASP A 4 18.96 3.14 7.82
N PRO A 5 19.14 2.01 7.12
CA PRO A 5 18.15 0.96 7.09
C PRO A 5 17.95 0.35 8.49
N ARG A 6 16.71 0.32 8.97
CA ARG A 6 16.32 -0.27 10.24
C ARG A 6 15.50 -1.55 10.04
N ARG A 7 15.66 -2.50 10.96
CA ARG A 7 14.84 -3.72 11.01
C ARG A 7 13.57 -3.47 11.82
N VAL A 8 12.44 -3.92 11.29
CA VAL A 8 11.12 -3.82 11.92
C VAL A 8 10.37 -5.13 11.75
N LEU A 9 9.58 -5.50 12.75
CA LEU A 9 8.67 -6.65 12.65
C LEU A 9 7.27 -6.12 12.37
N VAL A 10 6.66 -6.58 11.28
CA VAL A 10 5.36 -6.11 10.81
C VAL A 10 4.36 -7.24 10.79
N THR A 11 3.24 -7.07 11.48
CA THR A 11 2.10 -7.97 11.36
C THR A 11 1.15 -7.48 10.26
N LEU A 12 0.92 -8.33 9.25
CA LEU A 12 -0.06 -8.13 8.19
C LEU A 12 -0.88 -9.40 8.02
N GLY A 13 -2.22 -9.28 8.10
CA GLY A 13 -3.10 -10.45 8.10
C GLY A 13 -2.79 -11.38 9.29
N LYS A 14 -2.49 -12.64 8.99
CA LYS A 14 -2.25 -13.70 9.99
C LYS A 14 -0.77 -13.88 10.35
N LYS A 15 0.16 -13.20 9.67
CA LYS A 15 1.61 -13.44 9.80
C LYS A 15 2.38 -12.17 10.16
N SER A 16 3.55 -12.38 10.77
CA SER A 16 4.51 -11.32 11.06
C SER A 16 5.74 -11.46 10.17
N TYR A 17 6.22 -10.35 9.62
CA TYR A 17 7.26 -10.27 8.61
C TYR A 17 8.41 -9.38 9.12
N PRO A 18 9.63 -9.90 9.23
CA PRO A 18 10.80 -9.06 9.48
C PRO A 18 11.13 -8.29 8.19
N LEU A 19 11.16 -6.97 8.26
CA LEU A 19 11.45 -6.10 7.13
C LEU A 19 12.67 -5.23 7.43
N LEU A 20 13.43 -4.92 6.38
CA LEU A 20 14.47 -3.91 6.38
C LEU A 20 13.97 -2.71 5.59
N THR A 21 13.91 -1.53 6.22
CA THR A 21 13.36 -0.33 5.59
C THR A 21 14.21 0.90 5.88
N ARG A 22 14.22 1.85 4.94
CA ARG A 22 14.81 3.19 5.08
C ARG A 22 13.75 4.30 5.20
N LEU A 23 12.48 3.90 5.33
CA LEU A 23 11.42 4.85 5.59
C LEU A 23 11.55 5.37 7.02
N ASP A 24 11.48 6.69 7.16
CA ASP A 24 11.28 7.34 8.45
C ASP A 24 10.04 6.79 9.14
N GLU A 25 9.99 6.91 10.47
CA GLU A 25 8.94 6.31 11.28
C GLU A 25 7.53 6.76 10.85
N GLY A 26 7.33 8.06 10.65
CA GLY A 26 6.03 8.59 10.26
C GLY A 26 5.59 8.12 8.86
N ARG A 27 6.50 8.10 7.89
CA ARG A 27 6.18 7.59 6.54
C ARG A 27 5.94 6.09 6.56
N PHE A 28 6.73 5.35 7.33
CA PHE A 28 6.55 3.92 7.49
C PHE A 28 5.19 3.58 8.08
N GLU A 29 4.76 4.25 9.15
CA GLU A 29 3.45 4.03 9.77
C GLU A 29 2.29 4.30 8.79
N ARG A 30 2.37 5.40 8.02
CA ARG A 30 1.36 5.71 7.00
C ARG A 30 1.28 4.62 5.92
N VAL A 31 2.43 4.17 5.40
CA VAL A 31 2.48 3.09 4.40
C VAL A 31 1.97 1.77 4.97
N LEU A 32 2.35 1.44 6.21
CA LEU A 32 1.89 0.23 6.89
C LEU A 32 0.37 0.25 7.09
N GLN A 33 -0.20 1.40 7.45
CA GLN A 33 -1.63 1.54 7.64
C GLN A 33 -2.40 1.28 6.34
N ILE A 34 -1.93 1.82 5.21
CA ILE A 34 -2.49 1.57 3.87
C ILE A 34 -2.44 0.06 3.53
N ALA A 35 -1.31 -0.60 3.82
CA ALA A 35 -1.17 -2.03 3.60
C ALA A 35 -2.14 -2.85 4.48
N LYS A 36 -2.29 -2.50 5.77
CA LYS A 36 -3.23 -3.15 6.69
C LYS A 36 -4.66 -3.04 6.19
N GLU A 37 -5.10 -1.85 5.81
CA GLU A 37 -6.46 -1.60 5.28
C GLU A 37 -6.74 -2.36 3.98
N SER A 38 -5.70 -2.56 3.17
CA SER A 38 -5.82 -3.34 1.94
C SER A 38 -6.06 -4.83 2.21
N VAL A 39 -5.55 -5.36 3.33
CA VAL A 39 -5.71 -6.76 3.75
C VAL A 39 -6.96 -6.99 4.61
N VAL A 40 -7.36 -6.02 5.43
CA VAL A 40 -8.52 -6.11 6.34
C VAL A 40 -9.84 -6.31 5.59
N GLY A 41 -9.99 -5.71 4.41
CA GLY A 41 -11.19 -5.85 3.58
C GLY A 41 -11.33 -7.18 2.83
N LEU A 42 -10.41 -8.13 3.03
CA LEU A 42 -10.40 -9.44 2.36
C LEU A 42 -10.84 -10.54 3.34
N ASP A 43 -11.45 -11.59 2.79
CA ASP A 43 -11.97 -12.71 3.59
C ASP A 43 -10.87 -13.32 4.48
N PRO A 44 -11.06 -13.34 5.81
CA PRO A 44 -10.09 -13.90 6.73
C PRO A 44 -9.93 -15.42 6.61
N SER A 45 -10.86 -16.14 5.99
CA SER A 45 -10.75 -17.59 5.76
C SER A 45 -9.65 -17.94 4.75
N MET A 46 -9.38 -17.03 3.79
CA MET A 46 -8.40 -17.23 2.72
C MET A 46 -6.98 -17.45 3.25
N GLU A 47 -6.19 -18.13 2.41
CA GLU A 47 -4.77 -18.31 2.64
C GLU A 47 -4.04 -16.97 2.63
N GLN A 48 -3.02 -16.86 3.48
CA GLN A 48 -2.31 -15.59 3.67
C GLN A 48 -1.72 -15.06 2.36
N ASP A 49 -1.16 -15.94 1.54
CA ASP A 49 -0.44 -15.56 0.33
C ASP A 49 -1.43 -15.07 -0.75
N GLU A 50 -2.58 -15.72 -0.87
CA GLU A 50 -3.69 -15.28 -1.74
C GLU A 50 -4.22 -13.91 -1.31
N ARG A 51 -4.42 -13.69 0.00
CA ARG A 51 -4.85 -12.39 0.53
C ARG A 51 -3.84 -11.29 0.25
N LEU A 52 -2.55 -11.57 0.41
CA LEU A 52 -1.51 -10.58 0.10
C LEU A 52 -1.49 -10.25 -1.39
N LEU A 53 -1.67 -11.25 -2.27
CA LEU A 53 -1.77 -11.01 -3.71
C LEU A 53 -2.97 -10.12 -4.04
N LEU A 54 -4.16 -10.42 -3.52
CA LEU A 54 -5.34 -9.59 -3.72
C LEU A 54 -5.18 -8.17 -3.16
N ALA A 55 -4.53 -8.01 -2.02
CA ALA A 55 -4.21 -6.69 -1.48
C ALA A 55 -3.28 -5.90 -2.43
N CYS A 56 -2.30 -6.57 -3.06
CA CYS A 56 -1.47 -5.96 -4.10
C CYS A 56 -2.30 -5.51 -5.32
N PHE A 57 -3.25 -6.33 -5.79
CA PHE A 57 -4.16 -5.95 -6.87
C PHE A 57 -5.00 -4.73 -6.51
N LYS A 58 -5.55 -4.68 -5.29
CA LYS A 58 -6.32 -3.53 -4.79
C LYS A 58 -5.48 -2.25 -4.74
N LEU A 59 -4.23 -2.35 -4.30
CA LEU A 59 -3.29 -1.23 -4.27
C LEU A 59 -2.93 -0.76 -5.68
N ALA A 60 -2.61 -1.69 -6.60
CA ALA A 60 -2.31 -1.36 -7.99
C ALA A 60 -3.49 -0.68 -8.69
N PHE A 61 -4.71 -1.19 -8.49
CA PHE A 61 -5.94 -0.56 -8.99
C PHE A 61 -6.14 0.85 -8.42
N SER A 62 -5.87 1.05 -7.12
CA SER A 62 -5.97 2.36 -6.49
C SER A 62 -4.98 3.38 -7.08
N ILE A 63 -3.76 2.92 -7.39
CA ILE A 63 -2.74 3.75 -8.07
C ILE A 63 -3.20 4.10 -9.49
N GLU A 64 -3.64 3.11 -10.27
CA GLU A 64 -4.11 3.32 -11.64
C GLU A 64 -5.31 4.28 -11.70
N SER A 65 -6.28 4.11 -10.80
CA SER A 65 -7.43 5.01 -10.66
C SER A 65 -7.00 6.44 -10.26
N ALA A 66 -6.01 6.59 -9.38
CA ALA A 66 -5.48 7.90 -9.02
C ALA A 66 -4.76 8.57 -10.20
N GLU A 67 -3.99 7.81 -10.99
CA GLU A 67 -3.35 8.32 -12.21
C GLU A 67 -4.36 8.81 -13.25
N ILE A 68 -5.44 8.07 -13.47
CA ILE A 68 -6.53 8.48 -14.37
C ILE A 68 -7.16 9.79 -13.90
N ARG A 69 -7.55 9.86 -12.62
CA ARG A 69 -8.16 11.08 -12.05
C ARG A 69 -7.22 12.28 -12.13
N MET A 70 -5.93 12.08 -11.88
CA MET A 70 -4.94 13.15 -12.04
C MET A 70 -4.84 13.62 -13.49
N LYS A 71 -4.84 12.71 -14.47
CA LYS A 71 -4.86 13.06 -15.90
C LYS A 71 -6.11 13.83 -16.28
N GLU A 72 -7.29 13.46 -15.76
CA GLU A 72 -8.55 14.19 -16.00
C GLU A 72 -8.49 15.61 -15.42
N LEU A 73 -8.00 15.77 -14.19
CA LEU A 73 -7.87 17.08 -13.55
C LEU A 73 -6.83 17.98 -14.25
N LEU A 74 -5.76 17.40 -14.78
CA LEU A 74 -4.71 18.12 -15.51
C LEU A 74 -5.06 18.36 -16.99
N GLY A 75 -5.94 17.53 -17.58
CA GLY A 75 -6.41 17.62 -18.96
C GLY A 75 -7.70 18.44 -19.13
N GLY A 76 -8.39 18.78 -18.04
CA GLY A 76 -9.66 19.52 -18.04
C GLY A 76 -9.55 21.04 -18.22
N SER A 77 -8.38 21.58 -18.58
CA SER A 77 -8.20 23.02 -18.90
C SER A 77 -8.05 23.30 -20.41
N GLY A 78 -8.60 22.44 -21.26
CA GLY A 78 -8.69 22.67 -22.71
C GLY A 78 -10.13 22.64 -23.18
N SER A 79 -10.78 23.81 -23.23
CA SER A 79 -12.00 24.04 -24.00
C SER A 79 -11.81 23.67 -25.47
N PRO A 80 -12.88 23.24 -26.14
CA PRO A 80 -13.41 23.95 -27.30
C PRO A 80 -14.62 24.81 -26.93
#